data_AF-A0A4P8S0G5-F1
#
_entry.id   AF-A0A4P8S0G5-F1
#
_cell.length_a   1.000
_cell.length_b   1.000
_cell.length_c   1.000
_cell.angle_alpha   90.00
_cell.angle_beta   90.00
_cell.angle_gamma   90.00
#
_symmetry.space_group_name_H-M   'P 1'
#
loop_
_entity.id
_entity.type
_entity.pdbx_description
1 polymer ?
#
loop_
_entity_poly.entity_id
_entity_poly.type
_entity_poly.pdbx_seq_one_letter_code
_entity_poly.pdbx_strand_id
1 'polypeptide(L)'
;MTKIIIFGGKNGYEILEQSIDNEKLEIIAFINNDSKLNKTKMYDIPVYLVEEGIKLESDFIVIASITYQNQMLDQLLELGVPYSKIVLPQFLYRKKAGEVIGDQFNQYQKEIAIFKDEFATLNQDYATVFMNRKIEKPKINYMDYPDYLLKGIDYVRVSTLDLLSREIINNNIEGSIAELGVYQGDFSKLLGDLFPNRELLLFDTFEGFSKKDTEIEMKYGYSPAKVNWLNDTNEEIVLSKVSNKERVQIVKGYFPDSTIQVEDKKYALVSIDVDLYNPILSGLEYFYDRLSVGGYIIVHDYNFPHYSGVKAAVKEFTEKNGIYSVPIVDHHGSTIIVKNKNR
;
A
#
# COMPACT_ATOMS: atom_id res chain seq x y z
N MET A 1 22.76 -28.56 -4.08
CA MET A 1 22.28 -27.40 -3.32
C MET A 1 23.22 -26.24 -3.60
N THR A 2 22.66 -25.04 -3.75
CA THR A 2 23.44 -23.81 -3.90
C THR A 2 24.15 -23.50 -2.58
N LYS A 3 25.47 -23.42 -2.59
CA LYS A 3 26.29 -23.15 -1.40
C LYS A 3 26.39 -21.66 -1.16
N ILE A 4 25.97 -21.21 0.02
CA ILE A 4 25.98 -19.79 0.36
C ILE A 4 26.76 -19.53 1.64
N ILE A 5 27.36 -18.34 1.69
CA ILE A 5 27.95 -17.76 2.90
C ILE A 5 27.07 -16.61 3.34
N ILE A 6 26.77 -16.53 4.63
CA ILE A 6 26.02 -15.41 5.21
C ILE A 6 27.00 -14.40 5.80
N PHE A 7 27.04 -13.19 5.24
CA PHE A 7 27.74 -12.07 5.86
C PHE A 7 26.78 -11.32 6.77
N GLY A 8 26.90 -11.46 8.08
CA GLY A 8 26.01 -10.81 9.01
C GLY A 8 26.06 -11.36 10.43
N GLY A 9 25.14 -10.89 11.26
CA GLY A 9 24.95 -11.37 12.63
C GLY A 9 23.57 -12.00 12.82
N LYS A 10 23.33 -12.49 14.05
CA LYS A 10 22.11 -13.19 14.45
C LYS A 10 20.82 -12.52 13.95
N ASN A 11 20.64 -11.23 14.26
CA ASN A 11 19.41 -10.50 13.93
C ASN A 11 19.12 -10.43 12.42
N GLY A 12 20.15 -10.27 11.59
CA GLY A 12 19.97 -10.23 10.14
C GLY A 12 19.67 -11.61 9.57
N TYR A 13 20.28 -12.65 10.15
CA TYR A 13 20.02 -14.02 9.77
C TYR A 13 18.61 -14.50 10.14
N GLU A 14 18.10 -14.20 11.33
CA GLU A 14 16.74 -14.63 11.75
C GLU A 14 15.63 -14.13 10.81
N ILE A 15 15.83 -12.96 10.19
CA ILE A 15 14.90 -12.41 9.19
C ILE A 15 15.10 -13.10 7.84
N LEU A 16 16.36 -13.32 7.45
CA LEU A 16 16.70 -14.04 6.22
C LEU A 16 16.18 -15.49 6.25
N GLU A 17 16.30 -16.18 7.38
CA GLU A 17 15.92 -17.58 7.59
C GLU A 17 14.45 -17.84 7.25
N GLN A 18 13.56 -16.89 7.54
CA GLN A 18 12.14 -16.98 7.22
C GLN A 18 11.83 -16.91 5.72
N SER A 19 12.81 -16.46 4.93
CA SER A 19 12.64 -16.15 3.50
C SER A 19 13.49 -17.02 2.58
N ILE A 20 14.33 -17.91 3.13
CA ILE A 20 15.18 -18.82 2.36
C ILE A 20 14.53 -20.20 2.22
N ASP A 21 14.73 -20.81 1.06
CA ASP A 21 14.24 -22.16 0.76
C ASP A 21 15.33 -23.20 1.09
N ASN A 22 15.26 -23.79 2.27
CA ASN A 22 16.27 -24.73 2.78
C ASN A 22 16.41 -26.01 1.94
N GLU A 23 15.46 -26.32 1.04
CA GLU A 23 15.60 -27.47 0.13
C GLU A 23 16.55 -27.17 -1.04
N LYS A 24 16.78 -25.88 -1.34
CA LYS A 24 17.59 -25.43 -2.49
C LYS A 24 19.00 -25.00 -2.11
N LEU A 25 19.27 -24.79 -0.83
CA LEU A 25 20.44 -24.07 -0.33
C LEU A 25 21.21 -24.89 0.70
N GLU A 26 22.51 -24.64 0.77
CA GLU A 26 23.38 -25.11 1.85
C GLU A 26 24.13 -23.91 2.42
N ILE A 27 23.91 -23.58 3.69
CA ILE A 27 24.67 -22.53 4.37
C ILE A 27 25.96 -23.14 4.89
N ILE A 28 27.09 -22.82 4.25
CA ILE A 28 28.37 -23.44 4.57
C ILE A 28 29.17 -22.67 5.63
N ALA A 29 28.89 -21.37 5.80
CA ALA A 29 29.57 -20.51 6.77
C ALA A 29 28.81 -19.21 7.03
N PHE A 30 29.03 -18.67 8.22
CA PHE A 30 28.85 -17.25 8.51
C PHE A 30 30.19 -16.53 8.39
N ILE A 31 30.18 -15.27 7.95
CA ILE A 31 31.33 -14.37 8.04
C ILE A 31 30.97 -13.14 8.84
N ASN A 32 31.91 -12.66 9.67
CA ASN A 32 31.71 -11.51 10.54
C ASN A 32 33.04 -10.78 10.79
N ASN A 33 32.98 -9.47 11.03
CA ASN A 33 34.16 -8.65 11.37
C ASN A 33 34.56 -8.75 12.85
N ASP A 34 33.69 -9.26 13.73
CA ASP A 34 34.02 -9.45 15.14
C ASP A 34 34.96 -10.66 15.32
N SER A 35 36.22 -10.38 15.64
CA SER A 35 37.25 -11.38 15.87
C SER A 35 36.94 -12.35 17.01
N LYS A 36 36.06 -11.97 17.96
CA LYS A 36 35.60 -12.85 19.04
C LYS A 36 34.71 -13.98 18.54
N LEU A 37 34.05 -13.77 17.39
CA LEU A 37 33.19 -14.77 16.77
C LEU A 37 33.96 -15.70 15.84
N ASN A 38 35.21 -15.40 15.50
CA ASN A 38 35.98 -16.25 14.60
C ASN A 38 36.15 -17.66 15.17
N LYS A 39 35.93 -18.69 14.33
CA LYS A 39 36.00 -20.12 14.67
C LYS A 39 35.00 -20.57 15.73
N THR A 40 34.00 -19.73 16.04
CA THR A 40 32.82 -20.14 16.80
C THR A 40 31.80 -20.79 15.87
N LYS A 41 30.65 -21.17 16.42
CA LYS A 41 29.50 -21.65 15.65
C LYS A 41 28.27 -20.80 15.93
N MET A 42 27.49 -20.54 14.89
CA MET A 42 26.17 -19.93 14.97
C MET A 42 25.19 -20.89 14.28
N TYR A 43 24.16 -21.36 14.99
CA TYR A 43 23.24 -22.40 14.49
C TYR A 43 23.95 -23.64 13.93
N ASP A 44 24.96 -24.13 14.67
CA ASP A 44 25.85 -25.24 14.29
C ASP A 44 26.71 -25.04 13.02
N ILE A 45 26.59 -23.89 12.36
CA ILE A 45 27.39 -23.48 11.19
C ILE A 45 28.61 -22.68 11.64
N PRO A 46 29.82 -22.92 11.07
CA PRO A 46 31.03 -22.21 11.48
C PRO A 46 30.99 -20.73 11.12
N VAL A 47 31.58 -19.90 11.97
CA VAL A 47 31.77 -18.46 11.76
C VAL A 47 33.24 -18.18 11.47
N TYR A 48 33.52 -17.40 10.43
CA TYR A 48 34.87 -16.97 10.05
C TYR A 48 35.00 -15.45 10.04
N LEU A 49 36.24 -14.96 10.15
CA LEU A 49 36.55 -13.60 9.69
C LEU A 49 36.26 -13.48 8.20
N VAL A 50 35.91 -12.27 7.75
CA VAL A 50 35.54 -12.02 6.35
C VAL A 50 36.65 -12.46 5.40
N GLU A 51 37.90 -12.09 5.68
CA GLU A 51 39.07 -12.41 4.86
C GLU A 51 39.40 -13.92 4.81
N GLU A 52 38.96 -14.67 5.82
CA GLU A 52 39.10 -16.13 5.87
C GLU A 52 37.95 -16.81 5.13
N GLY A 53 36.72 -16.38 5.40
CA GLY A 53 35.52 -17.03 4.88
C GLY A 53 35.27 -16.79 3.40
N ILE A 54 35.67 -15.64 2.83
CA ILE A 54 35.52 -15.39 1.38
C ILE A 54 36.32 -16.39 0.51
N LYS A 55 37.30 -17.07 1.10
CA LYS A 55 38.13 -18.09 0.43
C LYS A 55 37.45 -19.45 0.34
N LEU A 56 36.34 -19.65 1.07
CA LEU A 56 35.56 -20.88 1.00
C LEU A 56 34.86 -20.97 -0.36
N GLU A 57 34.74 -22.20 -0.87
CA GLU A 57 34.02 -22.48 -2.12
C GLU A 57 32.50 -22.34 -1.91
N SER A 58 31.99 -21.15 -2.21
CA SER A 58 30.56 -20.82 -2.26
C SER A 58 30.13 -20.33 -3.64
N ASP A 59 28.85 -20.52 -3.96
CA ASP A 59 28.20 -19.94 -5.14
C ASP A 59 27.89 -18.46 -4.91
N PHE A 60 27.42 -18.10 -3.70
CA PHE A 60 27.06 -16.73 -3.35
C PHE A 60 27.47 -16.33 -1.94
N ILE A 61 27.63 -15.02 -1.72
CA ILE A 61 27.72 -14.39 -0.41
C ILE A 61 26.47 -13.52 -0.24
N VAL A 62 25.66 -13.83 0.76
CA VAL A 62 24.42 -13.11 1.07
C VAL A 62 24.69 -12.14 2.19
N ILE A 63 24.46 -10.84 1.96
CA ILE A 63 24.58 -9.84 3.03
C ILE A 63 23.30 -9.83 3.86
N ALA A 64 23.40 -10.32 5.10
CA ALA A 64 22.33 -10.37 6.08
C ALA A 64 22.51 -9.24 7.12
N SER A 65 22.42 -8.00 6.65
CA SER A 65 22.50 -6.81 7.49
C SER A 65 21.66 -5.69 6.90
N ILE A 66 20.82 -5.09 7.74
CA ILE A 66 19.97 -3.95 7.36
C ILE A 66 20.71 -2.63 7.56
N THR A 67 21.60 -2.56 8.56
CA THR A 67 22.25 -1.31 8.98
C THR A 67 23.55 -1.06 8.24
N TYR A 68 24.28 -2.13 7.89
CA TYR A 68 25.66 -2.02 7.40
C TYR A 68 25.86 -2.57 5.99
N GLN A 69 24.78 -2.76 5.22
CA GLN A 69 24.85 -3.43 3.92
C GLN A 69 25.83 -2.79 2.95
N ASN A 70 25.84 -1.45 2.86
CA ASN A 70 26.72 -0.74 1.93
C ASN A 70 28.17 -0.91 2.34
N GLN A 71 28.50 -0.74 3.62
CA GLN A 71 29.87 -0.96 4.11
C GLN A 71 30.33 -2.40 3.90
N MET A 72 29.43 -3.37 4.08
CA MET A 72 29.71 -4.79 3.88
C MET A 72 29.88 -5.13 2.38
N LEU A 73 29.09 -4.50 1.50
CA LEU A 73 29.24 -4.61 0.05
C LEU A 73 30.60 -4.05 -0.39
N ASP A 74 30.92 -2.83 0.04
CA ASP A 74 32.20 -2.17 -0.26
C ASP A 74 33.38 -3.03 0.21
N GLN A 75 33.32 -3.56 1.44
CA GLN A 75 34.34 -4.47 1.96
C GLN A 75 34.52 -5.72 1.08
N LEU A 76 33.44 -6.37 0.65
CA LEU A 76 33.54 -7.56 -0.22
C LEU A 76 34.16 -7.21 -1.57
N LEU A 77 33.78 -6.06 -2.16
CA LEU A 77 34.33 -5.59 -3.43
C LEU A 77 35.83 -5.24 -3.31
N GLU A 78 36.24 -4.57 -2.24
CA GLU A 78 37.63 -4.26 -1.93
C GLU A 78 38.49 -5.52 -1.73
N LEU A 79 37.89 -6.56 -1.14
CA LEU A 79 38.53 -7.88 -0.99
C LEU A 79 38.51 -8.72 -2.29
N GLY A 80 38.00 -8.17 -3.39
CA GLY A 80 38.04 -8.79 -4.72
C GLY A 80 36.91 -9.79 -4.98
N VAL A 81 35.84 -9.80 -4.18
CA VAL A 81 34.66 -10.63 -4.45
C VAL A 81 33.89 -10.03 -5.64
N PRO A 82 33.64 -10.79 -6.72
CA PRO A 82 32.88 -10.29 -7.86
C PRO A 82 31.46 -9.91 -7.43
N TYR A 83 30.96 -8.76 -7.90
CA TYR A 83 29.59 -8.31 -7.62
C TYR A 83 28.53 -9.37 -7.98
N SER A 84 28.75 -10.14 -9.05
CA SER A 84 27.86 -11.24 -9.47
C SER A 84 27.74 -12.38 -8.45
N LYS A 85 28.67 -12.46 -7.48
CA LYS A 85 28.67 -13.43 -6.38
C LYS A 85 27.93 -12.90 -5.14
N ILE A 86 27.56 -11.63 -5.11
CA ILE A 86 26.99 -10.96 -3.94
C ILE A 86 25.48 -10.85 -4.10
N VAL A 87 24.74 -11.33 -3.10
CA VAL A 87 23.28 -11.26 -3.05
C VAL A 87 22.87 -10.24 -1.98
N LEU A 88 22.08 -9.26 -2.41
CA LEU A 88 21.51 -8.20 -1.59
C LEU A 88 20.00 -8.45 -1.41
N PRO A 89 19.54 -8.98 -0.27
CA PRO A 89 18.14 -9.32 -0.08
C PRO A 89 17.31 -8.04 0.15
N GLN A 90 16.83 -7.43 -0.94
CA GLN A 90 16.10 -6.15 -0.91
C GLN A 90 14.81 -6.19 -0.06
N PHE A 91 14.24 -7.38 0.17
CA PHE A 91 13.07 -7.56 1.04
C PHE A 91 13.36 -7.29 2.52
N LEU A 92 14.63 -7.32 2.96
CA LEU A 92 15.01 -6.89 4.32
C LEU A 92 14.63 -5.43 4.61
N TYR A 93 14.39 -4.62 3.57
CA TYR A 93 13.98 -3.21 3.68
C TYR A 93 12.47 -2.99 3.49
N ARG A 94 11.71 -3.99 3.00
CA ARG A 94 10.28 -3.83 2.72
C ARG A 94 9.47 -3.47 3.96
N LYS A 95 9.87 -3.96 5.13
CA LYS A 95 9.22 -3.63 6.40
C LYS A 95 9.56 -2.21 6.89
N LYS A 96 10.72 -1.67 6.48
CA LYS A 96 11.24 -0.39 6.97
C LYS A 96 10.82 0.83 6.17
N ALA A 97 10.39 0.75 4.91
CA ALA A 97 10.01 1.97 4.18
C ALA A 97 8.83 2.69 4.85
N GLY A 98 7.78 1.94 5.22
CA GLY A 98 6.63 2.47 5.98
C GLY A 98 7.00 2.90 7.41
N GLU A 99 7.83 2.10 8.10
CA GLU A 99 8.32 2.45 9.45
C GLU A 99 9.24 3.69 9.43
N VAL A 100 10.10 3.84 8.44
CA VAL A 100 11.01 5.00 8.28
C VAL A 100 10.22 6.25 7.95
N ILE A 101 9.25 6.18 7.03
CA ILE A 101 8.34 7.30 6.75
C ILE A 101 7.54 7.65 8.03
N GLY A 102 7.09 6.63 8.77
CA GLY A 102 6.38 6.81 10.03
C GLY A 102 7.21 7.42 11.15
N ASP A 103 8.44 6.95 11.31
CA ASP A 103 9.40 7.47 12.28
C ASP A 103 9.80 8.89 11.93
N GLN A 104 10.02 9.20 10.65
CA GLN A 104 10.23 10.56 10.16
C GLN A 104 9.03 11.45 10.45
N PHE A 105 7.80 10.99 10.20
CA PHE A 105 6.59 11.73 10.52
C PHE A 105 6.45 11.99 12.02
N ASN A 106 6.64 10.97 12.85
CA ASN A 106 6.56 11.07 14.31
C ASN A 106 7.65 11.98 14.88
N GLN A 107 8.85 11.93 14.31
CA GLN A 107 9.96 12.80 14.67
C GLN A 107 9.65 14.25 14.31
N TYR A 108 9.09 14.51 13.12
CA TYR A 108 8.62 15.84 12.73
C TYR A 108 7.54 16.38 13.69
N GLN A 109 6.58 15.56 14.11
CA GLN A 109 5.55 15.96 15.09
C GLN A 109 6.15 16.40 16.43
N LYS A 110 7.22 15.73 16.88
CA LYS A 110 7.95 16.15 18.08
C LYS A 110 8.71 17.45 17.85
N GLU A 111 9.33 17.61 16.69
CA GLU A 111 10.11 18.80 16.35
C GLU A 111 9.24 20.06 16.26
N ILE A 112 8.05 20.00 15.66
CA ILE A 112 7.11 21.14 15.65
C ILE A 112 6.53 21.46 17.03
N ALA A 113 6.47 20.47 17.94
CA ALA A 113 6.01 20.70 19.32
C ALA A 113 7.07 21.41 20.17
N ILE A 114 8.35 21.31 19.79
CA ILE A 114 9.49 21.79 20.57
C ILE A 114 10.08 23.07 19.97
N PHE A 115 10.18 23.15 18.65
CA PHE A 115 10.88 24.21 17.94
C PHE A 115 9.91 25.16 17.24
N LYS A 116 10.33 26.43 17.11
CA LYS A 116 9.58 27.39 16.30
C LYS A 116 9.47 26.88 14.86
N ASP A 117 8.31 27.17 14.29
CA ASP A 117 7.85 26.81 12.96
C ASP A 117 8.88 26.97 11.81
N GLU A 118 9.78 27.95 11.94
CA GLU A 118 10.85 28.29 10.99
C GLU A 118 12.08 27.36 11.05
N PHE A 119 12.24 26.61 12.15
CA PHE A 119 13.35 25.66 12.34
C PHE A 119 12.93 24.20 12.14
N ALA A 120 11.67 23.85 12.46
CA ALA A 120 11.14 22.50 12.26
C ALA A 120 10.97 22.12 10.77
N THR A 121 11.06 23.09 9.85
CA THR A 121 10.94 22.88 8.40
C THR A 121 12.27 22.57 7.71
N LEU A 122 13.40 22.68 8.41
CA LEU A 122 14.73 22.39 7.85
C LEU A 122 15.03 20.89 7.68
N ASN A 123 14.30 20.01 8.38
CA ASN A 123 14.42 18.54 8.31
C ASN A 123 13.39 17.90 7.36
N GLN A 124 12.86 18.65 6.38
CA GLN A 124 11.92 18.11 5.41
C GLN A 124 12.61 17.16 4.42
N ASP A 125 12.59 15.86 4.71
CA ASP A 125 12.78 14.84 3.68
C ASP A 125 11.49 14.75 2.82
N TYR A 126 11.68 14.74 1.50
CA TYR A 126 10.74 15.01 0.41
C TYR A 126 9.46 14.13 0.31
N ALA A 127 9.09 13.36 1.33
CA ALA A 127 7.93 12.47 1.32
C ALA A 127 6.59 13.14 1.67
N THR A 128 6.59 14.41 2.07
CA THR A 128 5.37 15.12 2.49
C THR A 128 5.33 16.52 1.88
N VAL A 129 4.45 16.74 0.90
CA VAL A 129 4.18 18.08 0.37
C VAL A 129 3.36 18.87 1.40
N PHE A 130 4.00 19.72 2.19
CA PHE A 130 3.33 20.66 3.09
C PHE A 130 3.00 21.97 2.36
N MET A 131 1.82 22.04 1.74
CA MET A 131 1.26 23.31 1.25
C MET A 131 0.68 24.09 2.45
N ASN A 132 1.40 25.13 2.90
CA ASN A 132 1.07 26.21 3.87
C ASN A 132 0.01 26.03 5.00
N ARG A 133 0.43 26.41 6.21
CA ARG A 133 -0.18 26.19 7.55
C ARG A 133 -1.49 26.93 7.92
N LYS A 134 -2.31 27.39 6.96
CA LYS A 134 -3.57 28.10 7.30
C LYS A 134 -4.86 27.26 7.22
N ILE A 135 -4.74 25.95 6.99
CA ILE A 135 -5.88 25.05 6.94
C ILE A 135 -5.97 24.33 8.30
N GLU A 136 -7.11 24.44 8.98
CA GLU A 136 -7.44 23.58 10.12
C GLU A 136 -7.38 22.13 9.66
N LYS A 137 -6.28 21.44 9.97
CA LYS A 137 -6.12 20.04 9.59
C LYS A 137 -6.99 19.17 10.50
N PRO A 138 -7.69 18.16 9.97
CA PRO A 138 -8.11 17.06 10.82
C PRO A 138 -6.84 16.41 11.40
N LYS A 139 -6.82 16.18 12.72
CA LYS A 139 -5.71 15.52 13.42
C LYS A 139 -5.74 14.02 13.10
N ILE A 140 -5.24 13.66 11.92
CA ILE A 140 -5.20 12.28 11.43
C ILE A 140 -3.78 11.75 11.57
N ASN A 141 -3.64 10.62 12.24
CA ASN A 141 -2.39 9.87 12.28
C ASN A 141 -2.48 8.76 11.23
N TYR A 142 -1.71 8.87 10.14
CA TYR A 142 -1.77 7.90 9.04
C TYR A 142 -1.41 6.46 9.46
N MET A 143 -0.78 6.28 10.63
CA MET A 143 -0.49 4.97 11.22
C MET A 143 -1.74 4.22 11.71
N ASP A 144 -2.87 4.89 11.88
CA ASP A 144 -4.10 4.31 12.40
C ASP A 144 -4.96 3.61 11.32
N TYR A 145 -4.44 3.54 10.07
CA TYR A 145 -5.12 2.99 8.89
C TYR A 145 -4.22 1.98 8.17
N PRO A 146 -4.05 0.79 8.76
CA PRO A 146 -3.29 -0.27 8.11
C PRO A 146 -4.04 -0.81 6.90
N ASP A 147 -3.30 -1.06 5.83
CA ASP A 147 -3.73 -1.85 4.69
C ASP A 147 -3.53 -3.35 5.00
N TYR A 148 -4.60 -4.12 4.77
CA TYR A 148 -4.65 -5.55 5.06
C TYR A 148 -3.62 -6.35 4.25
N LEU A 149 -3.48 -6.06 2.96
CA LEU A 149 -2.59 -6.80 2.06
C LEU A 149 -1.12 -6.52 2.39
N LEU A 150 -0.81 -5.26 2.68
CA LEU A 150 0.52 -4.81 3.06
C LEU A 150 0.92 -5.26 4.47
N LYS A 151 -0.05 -5.58 5.33
CA LYS A 151 0.17 -5.74 6.78
C LYS A 151 0.97 -4.55 7.34
N GLY A 152 0.63 -3.35 6.84
CA GLY A 152 1.39 -2.12 6.95
C GLY A 152 0.58 -0.94 6.39
N ILE A 153 1.19 0.18 6.01
CA ILE A 153 0.44 1.38 5.59
C ILE A 153 0.72 1.66 4.11
N ASP A 154 -0.35 1.84 3.33
CA ASP A 154 -0.24 2.44 1.99
C ASP A 154 -0.20 3.97 2.11
N TYR A 155 0.98 4.49 2.47
CA TYR A 155 1.15 5.92 2.74
C TYR A 155 0.77 6.80 1.56
N VAL A 156 1.04 6.38 0.32
CA VAL A 156 0.78 7.21 -0.86
C VAL A 156 -0.72 7.29 -1.11
N ARG A 157 -1.45 6.17 -1.04
CA ARG A 157 -2.92 6.17 -1.21
C ARG A 157 -3.60 6.99 -0.13
N VAL A 158 -3.21 6.79 1.13
CA VAL A 158 -3.74 7.51 2.30
C VAL A 158 -3.45 9.02 2.22
N SER A 159 -2.21 9.39 1.90
CA SER A 159 -1.81 10.81 1.78
C SER A 159 -2.50 11.49 0.60
N THR A 160 -2.67 10.77 -0.51
CA THR A 160 -3.41 11.27 -1.67
C THR A 160 -4.87 11.54 -1.31
N LEU A 161 -5.51 10.61 -0.59
CA LEU A 161 -6.88 10.79 -0.13
C LEU A 161 -7.04 12.00 0.79
N ASP A 162 -6.12 12.23 1.73
CA ASP A 162 -6.11 13.44 2.56
C ASP A 162 -5.99 14.72 1.71
N LEU A 163 -5.11 14.76 0.71
CA LEU A 163 -5.03 15.90 -0.21
C LEU A 163 -6.34 16.14 -0.98
N LEU A 164 -6.96 15.07 -1.51
CA LEU A 164 -8.26 15.17 -2.19
C LEU A 164 -9.35 15.69 -1.25
N SER A 165 -9.35 15.27 0.02
CA SER A 165 -10.32 15.74 1.02
C SER A 165 -10.23 17.25 1.22
N ARG A 166 -9.01 17.79 1.25
CA ARG A 166 -8.77 19.23 1.43
C ARG A 166 -9.24 20.00 0.22
N GLU A 167 -8.97 19.50 -0.98
CA GLU A 167 -9.48 20.11 -2.21
C GLU A 167 -11.01 20.13 -2.25
N ILE A 168 -11.67 19.04 -1.82
CA ILE A 168 -13.13 18.97 -1.72
C ILE A 168 -13.68 20.00 -0.73
N ILE A 169 -13.06 20.11 0.46
CA ILE A 169 -13.48 21.03 1.51
C ILE A 169 -13.24 22.49 1.08
N ASN A 170 -12.04 22.81 0.61
CA ASN A 170 -11.65 24.18 0.24
C ASN A 170 -12.47 24.73 -0.93
N ASN A 171 -12.82 23.88 -1.88
CA ASN A 171 -13.62 24.26 -3.04
C ASN A 171 -15.13 24.12 -2.80
N ASN A 172 -15.56 23.76 -1.58
CA ASN A 172 -16.96 23.53 -1.21
C ASN A 172 -17.69 22.58 -2.18
N ILE A 173 -17.03 21.51 -2.62
CA ILE A 173 -17.63 20.55 -3.55
C ILE A 173 -18.72 19.78 -2.81
N GLU A 174 -19.97 19.88 -3.26
CA GLU A 174 -21.12 19.24 -2.62
C GLU A 174 -21.18 17.73 -2.88
N GLY A 175 -21.87 17.00 -2.01
CA GLY A 175 -22.14 15.57 -2.17
C GLY A 175 -21.59 14.70 -1.05
N SER A 176 -22.11 13.48 -0.98
CA SER A 176 -21.72 12.45 -0.03
C SER A 176 -20.35 11.84 -0.41
N ILE A 177 -19.80 11.06 0.51
CA ILE A 177 -18.57 10.28 0.29
C ILE A 177 -18.99 8.83 0.09
N ALA A 178 -18.40 8.14 -0.88
CA ALA A 178 -18.69 6.74 -1.12
C ALA A 178 -17.45 5.88 -1.24
N GLU A 179 -17.62 4.60 -0.89
CA GLU A 179 -16.67 3.54 -1.15
C GLU A 179 -17.41 2.35 -1.75
N LEU A 180 -16.91 1.85 -2.89
CA LEU A 180 -17.37 0.64 -3.53
C LEU A 180 -16.27 -0.42 -3.39
N GLY A 181 -16.58 -1.48 -2.64
CA GLY A 181 -15.59 -2.45 -2.16
C GLY A 181 -14.98 -1.97 -0.86
N VAL A 182 -15.49 -2.49 0.25
CA VAL A 182 -15.27 -2.00 1.62
C VAL A 182 -14.43 -2.99 2.41
N TYR A 183 -14.58 -4.29 2.11
CA TYR A 183 -13.96 -5.38 2.84
C TYR A 183 -14.14 -5.21 4.36
N GLN A 184 -13.07 -5.20 5.15
CA GLN A 184 -13.13 -5.05 6.61
C GLN A 184 -13.19 -3.59 7.08
N GLY A 185 -13.26 -2.61 6.18
CA GLY A 185 -13.60 -1.22 6.50
C GLY A 185 -12.48 -0.32 7.02
N ASP A 186 -11.20 -0.70 6.84
CA ASP A 186 -10.06 0.13 7.27
C ASP A 186 -9.97 1.43 6.46
N PHE A 187 -10.22 1.36 5.14
CA PHE A 187 -10.26 2.54 4.28
C PHE A 187 -11.56 3.34 4.48
N SER A 188 -12.68 2.68 4.78
CA SER A 188 -13.93 3.34 5.19
C SER A 188 -13.78 4.19 6.45
N LYS A 189 -13.02 3.68 7.43
CA LYS A 189 -12.67 4.44 8.64
C LYS A 189 -11.92 5.72 8.28
N LEU A 190 -10.93 5.64 7.39
CA LEU A 190 -10.18 6.80 6.91
C LEU A 190 -11.08 7.83 6.21
N LEU A 191 -11.93 7.39 5.28
CA LEU A 191 -12.93 8.24 4.64
C LEU A 191 -13.83 8.92 5.68
N GLY A 192 -14.21 8.16 6.70
CA GLY A 192 -15.03 8.66 7.78
C GLY A 192 -14.36 9.75 8.62
N ASP A 193 -13.08 9.57 8.95
CA ASP A 193 -12.32 10.50 9.76
C ASP A 193 -11.94 11.77 8.98
N LEU A 194 -11.72 11.66 7.66
CA LEU A 194 -11.46 12.80 6.77
C LEU A 194 -12.70 13.65 6.49
N PHE A 195 -13.89 13.04 6.49
CA PHE A 195 -15.15 13.73 6.20
C PHE A 195 -16.19 13.56 7.32
N PRO A 196 -15.90 14.07 8.54
CA PRO A 196 -16.75 13.83 9.72
C PRO A 196 -18.16 14.42 9.59
N ASN A 197 -18.34 15.42 8.72
CA ASN A 197 -19.60 16.15 8.52
C ASN A 197 -20.33 15.74 7.23
N ARG A 198 -19.92 14.65 6.56
CA ARG A 198 -20.57 14.16 5.34
C ARG A 198 -21.08 12.74 5.53
N GLU A 199 -22.20 12.45 4.89
CA GLU A 199 -22.74 11.11 4.76
C GLU A 199 -21.72 10.21 4.05
N LEU A 200 -21.54 8.99 4.59
CA LEU A 200 -20.64 7.97 4.08
C LEU A 200 -21.44 6.76 3.60
N LEU A 201 -21.38 6.48 2.30
CA LEU A 201 -22.06 5.37 1.67
C LEU A 201 -21.07 4.24 1.38
N LEU A 202 -21.31 3.06 1.94
CA LEU A 202 -20.42 1.92 1.85
C LEU A 202 -21.10 0.80 1.07
N PHE A 203 -20.65 0.55 -0.16
CA PHE A 203 -21.20 -0.44 -1.07
C PHE A 203 -20.34 -1.71 -1.04
N ASP A 204 -20.92 -2.83 -0.63
CA ASP A 204 -20.23 -4.12 -0.63
C ASP A 204 -21.25 -5.27 -0.71
N THR A 205 -20.82 -6.41 -1.22
CA THR A 205 -21.64 -7.63 -1.19
C THR A 205 -21.66 -8.24 0.22
N PHE A 206 -20.57 -8.09 0.97
CA PHE A 206 -20.24 -8.84 2.19
C PHE A 206 -20.26 -10.36 1.99
N GLU A 207 -20.17 -10.80 0.73
CA GLU A 207 -20.16 -12.20 0.31
C GLU A 207 -18.90 -12.53 -0.51
N GLY A 208 -18.05 -11.53 -0.74
CA GLY A 208 -16.87 -11.63 -1.60
C GLY A 208 -17.22 -11.51 -3.09
N PHE A 209 -16.33 -12.01 -3.94
CA PHE A 209 -16.49 -11.90 -5.40
C PHE A 209 -17.66 -12.71 -5.94
N SER A 210 -18.44 -12.09 -6.83
CA SER A 210 -19.56 -12.73 -7.50
C SER A 210 -19.09 -13.73 -8.56
N LYS A 211 -19.90 -14.78 -8.77
CA LYS A 211 -19.64 -15.74 -9.86
C LYS A 211 -19.60 -15.06 -11.23
N LYS A 212 -20.54 -14.14 -11.49
CA LYS A 212 -20.65 -13.45 -12.79
C LYS A 212 -19.38 -12.67 -13.14
N ASP A 213 -18.74 -12.05 -12.16
CA ASP A 213 -17.51 -11.28 -12.39
C ASP A 213 -16.31 -12.20 -12.60
N THR A 214 -16.17 -13.24 -11.76
CA THR A 214 -15.05 -14.18 -11.89
C THR A 214 -15.06 -14.95 -13.21
N GLU A 215 -16.25 -15.20 -13.79
CA GLU A 215 -16.38 -15.79 -15.12
C GLU A 215 -15.84 -14.88 -16.22
N ILE A 216 -16.05 -13.55 -16.12
CA ILE A 216 -15.49 -12.56 -17.04
C ILE A 216 -13.97 -12.47 -16.88
N GLU A 217 -13.48 -12.43 -15.64
CA GLU A 217 -12.05 -12.41 -15.35
C GLU A 217 -11.32 -13.60 -15.96
N MET A 218 -11.88 -14.81 -15.78
CA MET A 218 -11.33 -16.03 -16.33
C MET A 218 -11.40 -16.05 -17.86
N LYS A 219 -12.52 -15.60 -18.44
CA LYS A 219 -12.74 -15.59 -19.89
C LYS A 219 -11.72 -14.71 -20.62
N TYR A 220 -11.37 -13.55 -20.05
CA TYR A 220 -10.44 -12.61 -20.68
C TYR A 220 -9.02 -12.69 -20.10
N GLY A 221 -8.77 -13.56 -19.13
CA GLY A 221 -7.46 -13.74 -18.52
C GLY A 221 -7.02 -12.55 -17.68
N TYR A 222 -7.97 -11.84 -17.07
CA TYR A 222 -7.71 -10.60 -16.33
C TYR A 222 -7.20 -10.83 -14.92
N SER A 223 -7.69 -11.88 -14.25
CA SER A 223 -7.35 -12.22 -12.87
C SER A 223 -7.57 -13.70 -12.56
N PRO A 224 -6.81 -14.30 -11.62
CA PRO A 224 -7.09 -15.61 -11.05
C PRO A 224 -8.17 -15.59 -9.94
N ALA A 225 -8.90 -14.49 -9.75
CA ALA A 225 -9.94 -14.32 -8.74
C ALA A 225 -10.95 -15.49 -8.71
N LYS A 226 -11.38 -15.87 -7.50
CA LYS A 226 -12.36 -16.96 -7.31
C LYS A 226 -13.59 -16.46 -6.57
N VAL A 227 -14.70 -17.14 -6.80
CA VAL A 227 -15.99 -16.87 -6.15
C VAL A 227 -15.82 -16.90 -4.64
N ASN A 228 -16.44 -15.94 -3.94
CA ASN A 228 -16.40 -15.77 -2.49
C ASN A 228 -15.01 -15.48 -1.89
N TRP A 229 -13.99 -15.13 -2.69
CA TRP A 229 -12.77 -14.55 -2.13
C TRP A 229 -13.07 -13.21 -1.44
N LEU A 230 -12.32 -12.91 -0.38
CA LEU A 230 -12.47 -11.71 0.48
C LEU A 230 -13.84 -11.63 1.17
N ASN A 231 -14.44 -12.78 1.50
CA ASN A 231 -15.72 -12.85 2.21
C ASN A 231 -15.58 -12.87 3.75
N ASP A 232 -14.37 -12.73 4.29
CA ASP A 232 -14.09 -12.66 5.72
C ASP A 232 -14.34 -11.24 6.26
N THR A 233 -15.56 -10.75 6.05
CA THR A 233 -16.05 -9.47 6.54
C THR A 233 -17.56 -9.50 6.76
N ASN A 234 -18.10 -8.49 7.44
CA ASN A 234 -19.52 -8.21 7.55
C ASN A 234 -19.76 -6.75 7.96
N GLU A 235 -21.02 -6.37 7.95
CA GLU A 235 -21.50 -5.02 8.27
C GLU A 235 -21.07 -4.58 9.68
N GLU A 236 -21.10 -5.48 10.67
CA GLU A 236 -20.73 -5.17 12.05
C GLU A 236 -19.24 -4.86 12.19
N ILE A 237 -18.37 -5.62 11.51
CA ILE A 237 -16.91 -5.40 11.49
C ILE A 237 -16.62 -4.01 10.95
N VAL A 238 -17.20 -3.64 9.80
CA VAL A 238 -17.01 -2.33 9.19
C VAL A 238 -17.52 -1.22 10.10
N LEU A 239 -18.76 -1.33 10.60
CA LEU A 239 -19.35 -0.32 11.48
C LEU A 239 -18.55 -0.16 12.78
N SER A 240 -17.95 -1.23 13.30
CA SER A 240 -17.14 -1.16 14.53
C SER A 240 -15.92 -0.25 14.42
N LYS A 241 -15.42 -0.02 13.19
CA LYS A 241 -14.24 0.81 12.93
C LYS A 241 -14.59 2.28 12.69
N VAL A 242 -15.76 2.59 12.15
CA VAL A 242 -16.14 3.97 11.82
C VAL A 242 -16.63 4.73 13.06
N SER A 243 -16.04 5.91 13.31
CA SER A 243 -16.26 6.69 14.53
C SER A 243 -17.69 7.21 14.72
N ASN A 244 -18.39 7.59 13.64
CA ASN A 244 -19.78 8.06 13.70
C ASN A 244 -20.65 7.20 12.78
N LYS A 245 -21.36 6.23 13.37
CA LYS A 245 -22.19 5.26 12.64
C LYS A 245 -23.48 5.86 12.08
N GLU A 246 -24.00 6.94 12.68
CA GLU A 246 -25.30 7.52 12.29
C GLU A 246 -25.28 8.16 10.90
N ARG A 247 -24.10 8.57 10.44
CA ARG A 247 -23.88 9.12 9.09
C ARG A 247 -23.46 8.06 8.07
N VAL A 248 -23.36 6.80 8.47
CA VAL A 248 -22.96 5.70 7.59
C VAL A 248 -24.20 4.99 7.09
N GLN A 249 -24.33 4.90 5.76
CA GLN A 249 -25.31 4.04 5.12
C GLN A 249 -24.57 2.89 4.43
N ILE A 250 -24.78 1.67 4.93
CA ILE A 250 -24.34 0.47 4.22
C ILE A 250 -25.34 0.15 3.11
N VAL A 251 -24.83 0.00 1.91
CA VAL A 251 -25.58 -0.40 0.71
C VAL A 251 -25.14 -1.82 0.35
N LYS A 252 -25.75 -2.79 1.04
CA LYS A 252 -25.42 -4.20 0.86
C LYS A 252 -26.02 -4.74 -0.44
N GLY A 253 -25.18 -5.47 -1.19
CA GLY A 253 -25.60 -6.25 -2.35
C GLY A 253 -24.69 -6.07 -3.56
N TYR A 254 -24.96 -6.86 -4.58
CA TYR A 254 -24.22 -6.82 -5.84
C TYR A 254 -24.35 -5.45 -6.53
N PHE A 255 -23.23 -4.89 -6.96
CA PHE A 255 -23.20 -3.62 -7.70
C PHE A 255 -23.32 -3.88 -9.21
N PRO A 256 -24.15 -3.14 -9.97
CA PRO A 256 -24.90 -1.94 -9.60
C PRO A 256 -26.31 -2.17 -9.05
N ASP A 257 -26.79 -3.42 -8.96
CA ASP A 257 -28.17 -3.74 -8.56
C ASP A 257 -28.55 -3.13 -7.19
N SER A 258 -27.61 -3.06 -6.25
CA SER A 258 -27.80 -2.49 -4.91
C SER A 258 -28.00 -0.96 -4.89
N THR A 259 -27.70 -0.26 -5.98
CA THR A 259 -27.81 1.21 -6.07
C THR A 259 -29.26 1.72 -6.02
N ILE A 260 -30.25 0.85 -6.23
CA ILE A 260 -31.69 1.15 -6.05
C ILE A 260 -32.00 1.74 -4.66
N GLN A 261 -31.14 1.48 -3.68
CA GLN A 261 -31.26 1.99 -2.31
C GLN A 261 -30.91 3.49 -2.18
N VAL A 262 -30.22 4.07 -3.17
CA VAL A 262 -29.54 5.38 -3.07
C VAL A 262 -29.51 6.15 -4.40
N GLU A 263 -30.49 5.97 -5.28
CA GLU A 263 -30.49 6.51 -6.65
C GLU A 263 -30.34 8.04 -6.74
N ASP A 264 -30.87 8.77 -5.74
CA ASP A 264 -30.91 10.24 -5.68
C ASP A 264 -29.63 10.89 -5.13
N LYS A 265 -28.61 10.08 -4.78
CA LYS A 265 -27.38 10.59 -4.16
C LYS A 265 -26.44 11.22 -5.18
N LYS A 266 -25.75 12.27 -4.75
CA LYS A 266 -24.59 12.87 -5.42
C LYS A 266 -23.35 12.71 -4.58
N TYR A 267 -22.20 12.64 -5.24
CA TYR A 267 -20.93 12.34 -4.58
C TYR A 267 -19.91 13.45 -4.78
N ALA A 268 -19.17 13.78 -3.73
CA ALA A 268 -17.97 14.63 -3.82
C ALA A 268 -16.69 13.79 -4.03
N LEU A 269 -16.70 12.58 -3.49
CA LEU A 269 -15.59 11.62 -3.58
C LEU A 269 -16.16 10.20 -3.64
N VAL A 270 -15.58 9.38 -4.49
CA VAL A 270 -15.81 7.93 -4.51
C VAL A 270 -14.47 7.19 -4.53
N SER A 271 -14.29 6.23 -3.63
CA SER A 271 -13.25 5.21 -3.73
C SER A 271 -13.84 3.96 -4.36
N ILE A 272 -13.19 3.42 -5.39
CA ILE A 272 -13.58 2.16 -6.04
C ILE A 272 -12.42 1.17 -5.87
N ASP A 273 -12.70 0.06 -5.19
CA ASP A 273 -11.74 -0.97 -4.81
C ASP A 273 -12.40 -2.36 -4.81
N VAL A 274 -12.77 -2.81 -6.01
CA VAL A 274 -13.55 -4.06 -6.23
C VAL A 274 -12.82 -5.07 -7.10
N ASP A 275 -11.54 -4.82 -7.39
CA ASP A 275 -10.57 -5.68 -8.08
C ASP A 275 -10.91 -6.11 -9.53
N LEU A 276 -12.18 -6.24 -9.91
CA LEU A 276 -12.62 -6.97 -11.10
C LEU A 276 -13.22 -6.03 -12.14
N TYR A 277 -13.07 -6.40 -13.41
CA TYR A 277 -13.46 -5.61 -14.58
C TYR A 277 -14.90 -5.07 -14.50
N ASN A 278 -15.88 -5.96 -14.30
CA ASN A 278 -17.30 -5.63 -14.32
C ASN A 278 -17.71 -4.63 -13.23
N PRO A 279 -17.40 -4.86 -11.95
CA PRO A 279 -17.79 -3.93 -10.89
C PRO A 279 -17.01 -2.61 -10.98
N ILE A 280 -15.77 -2.59 -11.49
CA ILE A 280 -15.06 -1.33 -11.80
C ILE A 280 -15.81 -0.53 -12.87
N LEU A 281 -16.13 -1.15 -14.01
CA LEU A 281 -16.81 -0.48 -15.11
C LEU A 281 -18.19 0.04 -14.68
N SER A 282 -18.97 -0.82 -14.02
CA SER A 282 -20.31 -0.47 -13.52
C SER A 282 -20.24 0.66 -12.49
N GLY A 283 -19.25 0.62 -11.59
CA GLY A 283 -18.97 1.67 -10.61
C GLY A 283 -18.68 3.00 -11.30
N LEU A 284 -17.76 3.02 -12.26
CA LEU A 284 -17.41 4.23 -13.01
C LEU A 284 -18.61 4.82 -13.74
N GLU A 285 -19.41 3.99 -14.42
CA GLU A 285 -20.62 4.45 -15.12
C GLU A 285 -21.66 5.04 -14.16
N TYR A 286 -21.91 4.39 -13.02
CA TYR A 286 -22.87 4.88 -12.04
C TYR A 286 -22.42 6.17 -11.34
N PHE A 287 -21.19 6.16 -10.82
CA PHE A 287 -20.68 7.21 -9.95
C PHE A 287 -20.28 8.46 -10.72
N TYR A 288 -19.70 8.33 -11.91
CA TYR A 288 -19.24 9.50 -12.65
C TYR A 288 -20.38 10.44 -13.03
N ASP A 289 -21.55 9.91 -13.38
CA ASP A 289 -22.74 10.71 -13.70
C ASP A 289 -23.31 11.43 -12.47
N ARG A 290 -23.10 10.86 -11.28
CA ARG A 290 -23.53 11.40 -9.99
C ARG A 290 -22.45 12.18 -9.25
N LEU A 291 -21.25 12.25 -9.82
CA LEU A 291 -20.12 12.98 -9.25
C LEU A 291 -20.34 14.47 -9.46
N SER A 292 -20.29 15.23 -8.36
CA SER A 292 -20.30 16.69 -8.41
C SER A 292 -19.09 17.18 -9.20
N VAL A 293 -19.28 18.29 -9.92
CA VAL A 293 -18.18 18.98 -10.61
C VAL A 293 -17.07 19.32 -9.62
N GLY A 294 -15.83 19.00 -9.98
CA GLY A 294 -14.64 19.10 -9.12
C GLY A 294 -14.45 17.90 -8.18
N GLY A 295 -15.44 17.01 -8.07
CA GLY A 295 -15.33 15.78 -7.31
C GLY A 295 -14.41 14.76 -7.96
N TYR A 296 -14.01 13.77 -7.16
CA TYR A 296 -12.98 12.80 -7.53
C TYR A 296 -13.48 11.36 -7.42
N ILE A 297 -13.02 10.50 -8.33
CA ILE A 297 -13.08 9.05 -8.19
C ILE A 297 -11.64 8.55 -8.12
N ILE A 298 -11.30 7.84 -7.06
CA ILE A 298 -10.05 7.07 -6.97
C ILE A 298 -10.36 5.60 -7.24
N VAL A 299 -9.62 4.99 -8.15
CA VAL A 299 -9.76 3.57 -8.53
C VAL A 299 -8.47 2.86 -8.17
N HIS A 300 -8.56 1.93 -7.21
CA HIS A 300 -7.43 1.13 -6.75
C HIS A 300 -7.05 0.02 -7.73
N ASP A 301 -5.87 -0.58 -7.57
CA ASP A 301 -5.34 -1.69 -8.39
C ASP A 301 -5.20 -1.42 -9.90
N TYR A 302 -5.28 -0.16 -10.33
CA TYR A 302 -5.26 0.21 -11.75
C TYR A 302 -3.99 -0.27 -12.49
N ASN A 303 -2.85 -0.37 -11.82
CA ASN A 303 -1.60 -0.88 -12.39
C ASN A 303 -1.21 -2.26 -11.82
N PHE A 304 -2.12 -2.96 -11.15
CA PHE A 304 -1.82 -4.27 -10.58
C PHE A 304 -1.93 -5.37 -11.64
N PRO A 305 -0.86 -6.13 -11.94
CA PRO A 305 -0.92 -7.15 -12.98
C PRO A 305 -1.87 -8.31 -12.65
N HIS A 306 -2.13 -8.58 -11.37
CA HIS A 306 -3.03 -9.66 -10.94
C HIS A 306 -4.52 -9.32 -11.07
N TYR A 307 -4.85 -8.04 -11.20
CA TYR A 307 -6.20 -7.51 -11.42
C TYR A 307 -6.23 -6.63 -12.67
N SER A 308 -5.72 -7.16 -13.78
CA SER A 308 -5.59 -6.39 -15.03
C SER A 308 -6.93 -5.95 -15.64
N GLY A 309 -8.04 -6.56 -15.19
CA GLY A 309 -9.41 -6.16 -15.51
C GLY A 309 -9.74 -4.73 -15.07
N VAL A 310 -9.17 -4.25 -13.96
CA VAL A 310 -9.33 -2.86 -13.50
C VAL A 310 -8.86 -1.88 -14.57
N LYS A 311 -7.64 -2.10 -15.10
CA LYS A 311 -7.05 -1.24 -16.12
C LYS A 311 -7.88 -1.23 -17.40
N ALA A 312 -8.36 -2.41 -17.79
CA ALA A 312 -9.21 -2.56 -18.97
C ALA A 312 -10.55 -1.81 -18.81
N ALA A 313 -11.21 -1.94 -17.67
CA ALA A 313 -12.46 -1.26 -17.36
C ALA A 313 -12.31 0.28 -17.31
N VAL A 314 -11.27 0.78 -16.62
CA VAL A 314 -10.98 2.22 -16.60
C VAL A 314 -10.66 2.73 -18.01
N LYS A 315 -9.90 1.98 -18.81
CA LYS A 315 -9.58 2.37 -20.19
C LYS A 315 -10.84 2.44 -21.05
N GLU A 316 -11.70 1.43 -21.00
CA GLU A 316 -12.98 1.44 -21.72
C GLU A 316 -13.83 2.65 -21.33
N PHE A 317 -13.98 2.89 -20.02
CA PHE A 317 -14.75 4.01 -19.51
C PHE A 317 -14.18 5.37 -19.96
N THR A 318 -12.86 5.55 -19.86
CA THR A 318 -12.18 6.80 -20.20
C THR A 318 -12.24 7.09 -21.70
N GLU A 319 -12.04 6.07 -22.55
CA GLU A 319 -12.16 6.17 -24.01
C GLU A 319 -13.61 6.48 -24.43
N LYS A 320 -14.60 5.77 -23.88
CA LYS A 320 -16.03 5.97 -24.17
C LYS A 320 -16.49 7.39 -23.85
N ASN A 321 -15.98 7.98 -22.77
CA ASN A 321 -16.40 9.29 -22.30
C ASN A 321 -15.48 10.45 -22.73
N GLY A 322 -14.37 10.17 -23.41
CA GLY A 322 -13.40 11.19 -23.81
C GLY A 322 -12.75 11.90 -22.62
N ILE A 323 -12.50 11.15 -21.54
CA ILE A 323 -11.89 11.67 -20.30
C ILE A 323 -10.52 11.05 -20.07
N TYR A 324 -9.71 11.69 -19.23
CA TYR A 324 -8.41 11.17 -18.83
C TYR A 324 -8.40 10.90 -17.33
N SER A 325 -7.56 9.95 -16.92
CA SER A 325 -7.27 9.66 -15.51
C SER A 325 -5.79 9.89 -15.22
N VAL A 326 -5.48 10.23 -13.96
CA VAL A 326 -4.12 10.51 -13.49
C VAL A 326 -3.65 9.35 -12.63
N PRO A 327 -2.61 8.61 -13.03
CA PRO A 327 -2.09 7.51 -12.21
C PRO A 327 -1.39 8.05 -10.96
N ILE A 328 -1.48 7.30 -9.87
CA ILE A 328 -0.71 7.52 -8.65
C ILE A 328 0.18 6.31 -8.35
N VAL A 329 1.26 6.56 -7.61
CA VAL A 329 2.34 5.59 -7.37
C VAL A 329 2.22 4.90 -6.01
N ASP A 330 0.98 4.64 -5.59
CA ASP A 330 0.70 3.87 -4.38
C ASP A 330 0.96 2.37 -4.59
N HIS A 331 0.71 1.58 -3.55
CA HIS A 331 0.87 0.14 -3.67
C HIS A 331 -0.15 -0.36 -4.71
N HIS A 332 0.30 -1.15 -5.67
CA HIS A 332 -0.48 -1.60 -6.84
C HIS A 332 -0.85 -0.52 -7.88
N GLY A 333 -0.72 0.77 -7.56
CA GLY A 333 -0.80 1.88 -8.50
C GLY A 333 -2.22 2.19 -8.95
N SER A 334 -2.92 3.03 -8.19
CA SER A 334 -4.26 3.54 -8.45
C SER A 334 -4.28 4.60 -9.55
N THR A 335 -5.49 5.05 -9.91
CA THR A 335 -5.70 6.21 -10.78
C THR A 335 -6.85 7.07 -10.28
N ILE A 336 -6.82 8.36 -10.63
CA ILE A 336 -7.81 9.36 -10.21
C ILE A 336 -8.50 9.95 -11.44
N ILE A 337 -9.82 10.03 -11.38
CA ILE A 337 -10.67 10.73 -12.35
C ILE A 337 -11.29 11.94 -11.63
N VAL A 338 -11.28 13.09 -12.29
CA VAL A 338 -11.93 14.32 -11.80
C VAL A 338 -13.13 14.68 -12.68
N LYS A 339 -14.27 15.07 -12.07
CA LYS A 339 -15.40 15.60 -12.85
C LYS A 339 -15.09 17.03 -13.29
N ASN A 340 -14.87 17.22 -14.57
CA ASN A 340 -14.71 18.57 -15.11
C ASN A 340 -16.06 19.28 -15.28
N LYS A 341 -16.04 20.61 -15.29
CA LYS A 341 -17.17 21.39 -15.83
C LYS A 341 -17.32 21.02 -17.30
N ASN A 342 -18.54 20.71 -17.74
CA ASN A 342 -18.83 20.65 -19.16
C ASN A 342 -18.48 22.02 -19.75
N ARG A 343 -17.60 22.03 -20.76
CA ARG A 343 -17.14 23.26 -21.41
C ARG A 343 -18.23 23.88 -22.26
#